data_AF-A0A2N9LVG6-F1
#
_entry.id   AF-A0A2N9LVG6-F1
#
_cell.length_a   1.000
_cell.length_b   1.000
_cell.length_c   1.000
_cell.angle_alpha   90.00
_cell.angle_beta   90.00
_cell.angle_gamma   90.00
#
_symmetry.space_group_name_H-M   'P 1'
#
loop_
_entity.id
_entity.type
_entity.pdbx_description
1 polymer ?
#
loop_
_entity_poly.entity_id
_entity_poly.type
_entity_poly.pdbx_seq_one_letter_code
_entity_poly.pdbx_strand_id
1 'polypeptide(L)'
;MRQGQNPEPPRWLENLLTCALPPSRQDDIPGDLREEFHARSVRGVPVNLWYIRQVAGLIGRQLYSGGKMRTLLLTCCGFTLLACVWLTTMESILRHPGYPSRMILDALLGAGSLAIGLVVLFLATTIWRWLALAAAVAAGGVGISAIVRDARAVHFEGFVLLIGSALSIQAALSIWVLVFRPRRERT
;
A
#
# COMPACT_ATOMS: atom_id res chain seq x y z
N MET A 1 -24.27 -30.58 -21.76
CA MET A 1 -22.84 -30.25 -21.83
C MET A 1 -22.70 -28.73 -21.78
N ARG A 2 -22.37 -28.16 -20.60
CA ARG A 2 -22.09 -26.72 -20.48
C ARG A 2 -20.71 -26.50 -21.09
N GLN A 3 -20.62 -25.68 -22.14
CA GLN A 3 -19.33 -25.23 -22.68
C GLN A 3 -18.47 -24.76 -21.50
N GLY A 4 -17.35 -25.44 -21.30
CA GLY A 4 -16.43 -25.19 -20.21
C GLY A 4 -15.89 -23.78 -20.36
N GLN A 5 -16.38 -22.86 -19.54
CA GLN A 5 -15.72 -21.58 -19.36
C GLN A 5 -14.33 -21.90 -18.83
N ASN A 6 -13.31 -21.67 -19.66
CA ASN A 6 -11.94 -21.72 -19.18
C ASN A 6 -11.84 -20.71 -18.03
N PRO A 7 -11.43 -21.15 -16.82
CA PRO A 7 -11.28 -20.22 -15.72
C PRO A 7 -10.24 -19.18 -16.12
N GLU A 8 -10.63 -17.90 -16.07
CA GLU A 8 -9.72 -16.78 -16.27
C GLU A 8 -9.15 -16.33 -14.93
N PRO A 9 -7.88 -15.89 -14.89
CA PRO A 9 -7.33 -15.25 -13.71
C PRO A 9 -8.12 -13.97 -13.37
N PRO A 10 -8.15 -13.55 -12.10
CA PRO A 10 -8.83 -12.31 -11.72
C PRO A 10 -8.17 -11.09 -12.38
N ARG A 11 -8.93 -10.36 -13.21
CA ARG A 11 -8.41 -9.20 -13.98
C ARG A 11 -7.75 -8.12 -13.14
N TRP A 12 -8.25 -7.89 -11.92
CA TRP A 12 -7.65 -6.90 -11.01
C TRP A 12 -6.21 -7.28 -10.62
N LEU A 13 -5.92 -8.57 -10.59
CA LEU A 13 -4.63 -9.15 -10.20
C LEU A 13 -3.64 -9.10 -11.36
N GLU A 14 -4.11 -9.33 -12.59
CA GLU A 14 -3.35 -9.06 -13.81
C GLU A 14 -3.00 -7.58 -13.93
N ASN A 15 -3.97 -6.67 -13.75
CA ASN A 15 -3.72 -5.23 -13.77
C ASN A 15 -2.65 -4.83 -12.74
N LEU A 16 -2.72 -5.41 -11.53
CA LEU A 16 -1.76 -5.17 -10.47
C LEU A 16 -0.36 -5.68 -10.85
N LEU A 17 -0.26 -6.88 -11.44
CA LEU A 17 0.98 -7.44 -11.97
C LEU A 17 1.60 -6.55 -13.06
N THR A 18 0.80 -6.11 -14.02
CA THR A 18 1.27 -5.25 -15.12
C THR A 18 1.79 -3.91 -14.58
N CYS A 19 1.11 -3.34 -13.57
CA CYS A 19 1.63 -2.17 -12.86
C CYS A 19 2.93 -2.46 -12.10
N ALA A 20 3.05 -3.64 -11.48
CA ALA A 20 4.21 -4.06 -10.69
C ALA A 20 5.45 -4.26 -11.55
N LEU A 21 5.30 -4.84 -12.74
CA LEU A 21 6.41 -5.30 -13.54
C LEU A 21 7.11 -4.17 -14.31
N PRO A 22 8.45 -4.20 -14.41
CA PRO A 22 9.16 -3.31 -15.32
C PRO A 22 8.70 -3.54 -16.77
N PRO A 23 8.71 -2.51 -17.64
CA PRO A 23 8.26 -2.62 -19.02
C PRO A 23 8.92 -3.79 -19.79
N SER A 24 10.19 -4.05 -19.51
CA SER A 24 10.96 -5.14 -20.14
C SER A 24 10.51 -6.55 -19.74
N ARG A 25 9.56 -6.72 -18.82
CA ARG A 25 9.04 -8.02 -18.36
C ARG A 25 7.51 -8.08 -18.35
N GLN A 26 6.85 -7.08 -18.91
CA GLN A 26 5.39 -7.00 -18.93
C GLN A 26 4.76 -8.03 -19.85
N ASP A 27 5.49 -8.52 -20.86
CA ASP A 27 4.97 -9.55 -21.78
C ASP A 27 5.32 -10.97 -21.31
N ASP A 28 6.54 -11.19 -20.81
CA ASP A 28 7.01 -12.54 -20.46
C ASP A 28 6.36 -13.11 -19.21
N ILE A 29 6.32 -12.34 -18.10
CA ILE A 29 5.91 -12.86 -16.79
C ILE A 29 4.40 -13.11 -16.71
N PRO A 30 3.52 -12.20 -17.17
CA PRO A 30 2.09 -12.46 -17.17
C PRO A 30 1.69 -13.59 -18.10
N GLY A 31 2.38 -13.74 -19.25
CA GLY A 31 2.18 -14.86 -20.18
C GLY A 31 2.45 -16.20 -19.51
N ASP A 32 3.64 -16.35 -18.92
CA ASP A 32 4.07 -17.58 -18.23
C ASP A 32 3.14 -17.93 -17.04
N LEU A 33 2.78 -16.94 -16.22
CA LEU A 33 1.84 -17.16 -15.11
C LEU A 33 0.45 -17.58 -15.57
N ARG A 34 -0.01 -17.08 -16.73
CA ARG A 34 -1.31 -17.43 -17.30
C ARG A 34 -1.31 -18.84 -17.89
N GLU A 35 -0.22 -19.23 -18.55
CA GLU A 35 -0.01 -20.61 -19.01
C GLU A 35 -0.01 -21.60 -17.84
N GLU A 36 0.72 -21.30 -16.76
CA GLU A 36 0.73 -22.13 -15.55
C GLU A 36 -0.64 -22.18 -14.85
N PHE A 37 -1.37 -21.07 -14.84
CA PHE A 37 -2.72 -21.01 -14.28
C PHE A 37 -3.66 -21.96 -15.02
N HIS A 38 -3.66 -21.94 -16.36
CA HIS A 38 -4.47 -22.84 -17.17
C HIS A 38 -4.03 -24.31 -17.00
N ALA A 39 -2.72 -24.59 -16.95
CA ALA A 39 -2.21 -25.94 -16.72
C ALA A 39 -2.66 -26.50 -15.35
N ARG A 40 -2.75 -25.64 -14.32
CA ARG A 40 -3.18 -26.03 -12.97
C ARG A 40 -4.69 -26.09 -12.81
N SER A 41 -5.45 -25.28 -13.54
CA SER A 41 -6.91 -25.30 -13.46
C SER A 41 -7.49 -26.63 -13.92
N VAL A 42 -6.85 -27.26 -14.92
CA VAL A 42 -7.21 -28.60 -15.41
C VAL A 42 -7.02 -29.68 -14.34
N ARG A 43 -6.16 -29.45 -13.33
CA ARG A 43 -5.87 -30.41 -12.24
C ARG A 43 -6.77 -30.26 -11.01
N GLY A 44 -7.76 -29.36 -11.02
CA GLY A 44 -8.73 -29.19 -9.93
C GLY A 44 -8.16 -28.57 -8.63
N VAL A 45 -6.97 -27.99 -8.67
CA VAL A 45 -6.34 -27.30 -7.53
C VAL A 45 -6.97 -25.91 -7.35
N PRO A 46 -7.04 -25.33 -6.13
CA PRO A 46 -7.47 -23.93 -5.93
C PRO A 46 -6.50 -22.93 -6.60
N VAL A 47 -6.70 -22.74 -7.91
CA VAL A 47 -5.82 -21.97 -8.80
C VAL A 47 -5.75 -20.49 -8.42
N ASN A 48 -6.85 -19.91 -7.94
CA ASN A 48 -6.88 -18.51 -7.49
C ASN A 48 -5.93 -18.27 -6.32
N LEU A 49 -5.91 -19.16 -5.32
CA LEU A 49 -5.03 -19.03 -4.16
C LEU A 49 -3.56 -19.19 -4.56
N TRP A 50 -3.29 -20.12 -5.48
CA TRP A 50 -1.95 -20.29 -6.03
C TRP A 50 -1.49 -19.04 -6.78
N TYR A 51 -2.35 -18.45 -7.61
CA TYR A 51 -2.05 -17.23 -8.38
C TYR A 51 -1.80 -16.04 -7.45
N ILE A 52 -2.67 -15.84 -6.45
CA ILE A 52 -2.50 -14.81 -5.40
C ILE A 52 -1.13 -14.97 -4.72
N ARG A 53 -0.75 -16.20 -4.35
CA ARG A 53 0.54 -16.47 -3.70
C ARG A 53 1.72 -16.11 -4.59
N GLN A 54 1.65 -16.42 -5.89
CA GLN A 54 2.74 -16.08 -6.83
C GLN A 54 2.89 -14.58 -6.97
N VAL A 55 1.78 -13.86 -7.16
CA VAL A 55 1.82 -12.39 -7.28
C VAL A 55 2.31 -11.74 -5.99
N ALA A 56 1.84 -12.22 -4.83
CA ALA A 56 2.34 -11.75 -3.54
C ALA A 56 3.85 -12.02 -3.37
N GLY A 57 4.34 -13.19 -3.81
CA GLY A 57 5.75 -13.53 -3.80
C GLY A 57 6.60 -12.62 -4.70
N LEU A 58 6.07 -12.27 -5.88
CA LEU A 58 6.74 -11.40 -6.84
C LEU A 58 6.81 -9.95 -6.36
N ILE A 59 5.70 -9.44 -5.82
CA ILE A 59 5.65 -8.14 -5.12
C ILE A 59 6.63 -8.15 -3.94
N GLY A 60 6.62 -9.22 -3.13
CA GLY A 60 7.54 -9.40 -2.02
C GLY A 60 9.00 -9.28 -2.45
N ARG A 61 9.42 -9.98 -3.50
CA ARG A 61 10.78 -9.87 -4.04
C ARG A 61 11.12 -8.45 -4.50
N GLN A 62 10.17 -7.72 -5.10
CA GLN A 62 10.35 -6.31 -5.44
C GLN A 62 10.49 -5.39 -4.22
N LEU A 63 9.76 -5.68 -3.13
CA LEU A 63 9.91 -4.96 -1.85
C LEU A 63 11.33 -5.11 -1.29
N TYR A 64 11.90 -6.33 -1.34
CA TYR A 64 13.25 -6.62 -0.86
C TYR A 64 14.36 -6.09 -1.76
N SER A 65 14.14 -6.06 -3.08
CA SER A 65 15.12 -5.54 -4.05
C SER A 65 15.22 -4.00 -4.05
N GLY A 66 14.32 -3.30 -3.36
CA GLY A 66 14.09 -1.86 -3.48
C GLY A 66 15.07 -0.92 -2.76
N GLY A 67 16.06 -1.45 -2.04
CA GLY A 67 16.93 -0.68 -1.15
C GLY A 67 16.31 -0.47 0.25
N LYS A 68 17.14 -0.47 1.29
CA LYS A 68 16.71 -0.48 2.71
C LYS A 68 15.68 0.60 3.05
N MET A 69 15.87 1.82 2.51
CA MET A 69 14.98 2.96 2.77
C MET A 69 13.58 2.75 2.18
N ARG A 70 13.48 2.16 0.98
CA ARG A 70 12.20 1.86 0.34
C ARG A 70 11.46 0.77 1.11
N THR A 71 12.17 -0.27 1.52
CA THR A 71 11.58 -1.35 2.33
C THR A 71 11.03 -0.79 3.64
N LEU A 72 11.81 0.04 4.34
CA LEU A 72 11.36 0.70 5.58
C LEU A 72 10.11 1.55 5.36
N LEU A 73 10.10 2.39 4.31
CA LEU A 73 8.93 3.20 3.97
C LEU A 73 7.68 2.33 3.71
N LEU A 74 7.82 1.25 2.95
CA LEU A 74 6.69 0.38 2.61
C LEU A 74 6.19 -0.39 3.83
N THR A 75 7.08 -0.79 4.74
CA THR A 75 6.71 -1.35 6.05
C THR A 75 5.95 -0.32 6.89
N CYS A 76 6.41 0.94 6.94
CA CYS A 76 5.69 2.02 7.62
C CYS A 76 4.31 2.26 7.00
N CYS A 77 4.19 2.34 5.68
CA CYS A 77 2.90 2.49 4.98
C CYS A 77 1.94 1.32 5.26
N GLY A 78 2.46 0.09 5.33
CA GLY A 78 1.66 -1.08 5.68
C GLY A 78 1.17 -1.01 7.12
N PHE A 79 2.05 -0.63 8.04
CA PHE A 79 1.70 -0.46 9.46
C PHE A 79 0.64 0.63 9.67
N THR A 80 0.81 1.81 9.09
CA THR A 80 -0.16 2.92 9.22
C THR A 80 -1.50 2.59 8.57
N LEU A 81 -1.50 1.91 7.42
CA LEU A 81 -2.74 1.44 6.79
C LEU A 81 -3.51 0.50 7.73
N LEU A 82 -2.82 -0.49 8.33
CA LEU A 82 -3.45 -1.41 9.28
C LEU A 82 -3.96 -0.68 10.54
N ALA A 83 -3.18 0.28 11.05
CA ALA A 83 -3.59 1.10 12.18
C ALA A 83 -4.84 1.94 11.86
N CYS A 84 -4.91 2.57 10.68
CA CYS A 84 -6.08 3.33 10.25
C CYS A 84 -7.32 2.44 10.06
N VAL A 85 -7.16 1.23 9.49
CA VAL A 85 -8.26 0.26 9.38
C VAL A 85 -8.77 -0.14 10.76
N TRP A 86 -7.86 -0.39 11.71
CA TRP A 86 -8.20 -0.68 13.09
C TRP A 86 -8.94 0.49 13.76
N LEU A 87 -8.44 1.72 13.66
CA LEU A 87 -9.08 2.90 14.22
C LEU A 87 -10.47 3.13 13.63
N THR A 88 -10.60 3.11 12.30
CA THR A 88 -11.90 3.22 11.59
C THR A 88 -12.90 2.19 12.11
N THR A 89 -12.44 0.96 12.34
CA THR A 89 -13.27 -0.13 12.89
C THR A 89 -13.69 0.17 14.33
N MET A 90 -12.75 0.58 15.18
CA MET A 90 -13.02 0.92 16.58
C MET A 90 -13.99 2.09 16.72
N GLU A 91 -13.85 3.12 15.90
CA GLU A 91 -14.75 4.27 15.90
C GLU A 91 -16.17 3.91 15.44
N SER A 92 -16.27 3.01 14.46
CA SER A 92 -17.56 2.48 13.99
C SER A 92 -18.30 1.68 15.07
N ILE A 93 -17.56 0.99 15.94
CA ILE A 93 -18.10 0.21 17.07
C ILE A 93 -18.47 1.14 18.24
N LEU A 94 -17.57 2.03 18.64
CA LEU A 94 -17.72 2.84 19.85
C LEU A 94 -18.64 4.05 19.67
N ARG A 95 -18.75 4.60 18.45
CA ARG A 95 -19.65 5.70 18.07
C ARG A 95 -19.61 6.92 19.01
N HIS A 96 -18.41 7.32 19.40
CA HIS A 96 -18.20 8.54 20.20
C HIS A 96 -18.76 9.80 19.51
N PRO A 97 -19.05 10.88 20.25
CA PRO A 97 -19.46 12.15 19.64
C PRO A 97 -18.40 12.64 18.65
N GLY A 98 -18.83 12.91 17.41
CA GLY A 98 -17.93 13.27 16.32
C GLY A 98 -17.24 12.10 15.62
N TYR A 99 -17.66 10.85 15.85
CA TYR A 99 -17.08 9.69 15.15
C TYR A 99 -17.09 9.79 13.60
N PRO A 100 -18.09 10.39 12.89
CA PRO A 100 -18.04 10.36 11.42
C PRO A 100 -16.87 11.17 10.86
N SER A 101 -16.48 12.28 11.49
CA SER A 101 -15.35 13.08 11.02
C SER A 101 -14.01 12.39 11.29
N ARG A 102 -13.88 11.71 12.43
CA ARG A 102 -12.68 10.93 12.75
C ARG A 102 -12.54 9.70 11.85
N MET A 103 -13.65 9.01 11.56
CA MET A 103 -13.67 7.85 10.68
C MET A 103 -13.25 8.24 9.26
N ILE A 104 -13.70 9.39 8.76
CA ILE A 104 -13.28 9.94 7.48
C ILE A 104 -11.78 10.26 7.50
N LEU A 105 -11.28 10.87 8.58
CA LEU A 105 -9.87 11.19 8.72
C LEU A 105 -9.00 9.92 8.70
N ASP A 106 -9.38 8.88 9.45
CA ASP A 106 -8.66 7.61 9.48
C ASP A 106 -8.67 6.93 8.11
N ALA A 107 -9.82 6.91 7.44
CA ALA A 107 -9.93 6.38 6.09
C ALA A 107 -9.04 7.15 5.09
N LEU A 108 -8.99 8.48 5.19
CA LEU A 108 -8.13 9.31 4.34
C LEU A 108 -6.64 9.08 4.62
N LEU A 109 -6.23 8.96 5.88
CA LEU A 109 -4.84 8.64 6.24
C LEU A 109 -4.44 7.24 5.77
N GLY A 110 -5.33 6.26 5.91
CA GLY A 110 -5.11 4.90 5.40
C GLY A 110 -4.99 4.90 3.88
N ALA A 111 -5.92 5.54 3.18
CA ALA A 111 -5.89 5.67 1.72
C ALA A 111 -4.63 6.41 1.23
N GLY A 112 -4.21 7.47 1.92
CA GLY A 112 -2.98 8.20 1.64
C GLY A 112 -1.73 7.33 1.81
N SER A 113 -1.67 6.53 2.87
CA SER A 113 -0.55 5.60 3.14
C SER A 113 -0.47 4.51 2.08
N LEU A 114 -1.61 3.97 1.66
CA LEU A 114 -1.70 3.04 0.53
C LEU A 114 -1.23 3.71 -0.78
N ALA A 115 -1.74 4.90 -1.10
CA ALA A 115 -1.37 5.63 -2.31
C ALA A 115 0.14 5.91 -2.39
N ILE A 116 0.75 6.36 -1.29
CA ILE A 116 2.22 6.53 -1.19
C ILE A 116 2.93 5.22 -1.49
N GLY A 117 2.48 4.11 -0.88
CA GLY A 117 3.06 2.79 -1.11
C GLY A 117 3.00 2.36 -2.57
N LEU A 118 1.86 2.55 -3.24
CA LEU A 118 1.68 2.24 -4.66
C LEU A 118 2.56 3.12 -5.55
N VAL A 119 2.68 4.42 -5.27
CA VAL A 119 3.56 5.33 -6.02
C VAL A 119 5.03 4.91 -5.93
N VAL A 120 5.47 4.51 -4.74
CA VAL A 120 6.84 4.01 -4.50
C VAL A 120 7.07 2.66 -5.19
N LEU A 121 6.06 1.80 -5.24
CA LEU A 121 6.11 0.49 -5.88
C LEU A 121 6.20 0.58 -7.41
N PHE A 122 5.33 1.39 -8.01
CA PHE A 122 5.12 1.43 -9.46
C PHE A 122 5.85 2.57 -10.18
N LEU A 123 6.71 3.32 -9.47
CA LEU A 123 7.44 4.49 -10.03
C LEU A 123 6.49 5.41 -10.81
N ALA A 124 5.40 5.83 -10.16
CA ALA A 124 4.32 6.57 -10.81
C ALA A 124 4.80 7.89 -11.43
N THR A 125 3.99 8.41 -12.37
CA THR A 125 4.27 9.66 -13.10
C THR A 125 4.47 10.86 -12.17
N THR A 126 5.03 11.94 -12.71
CA THR A 126 5.33 13.17 -11.95
C THR A 126 4.12 13.69 -11.15
N ILE A 127 2.91 13.61 -11.69
CA ILE A 127 1.69 14.10 -11.01
C ILE A 127 1.40 13.27 -9.76
N TRP A 128 1.43 11.94 -9.86
CA TRP A 128 1.18 11.05 -8.72
C TRP A 128 2.24 11.18 -7.63
N ARG A 129 3.49 11.50 -7.99
CA ARG A 129 4.55 11.81 -7.02
C ARG A 129 4.22 13.06 -6.19
N TRP A 130 3.74 14.12 -6.83
CA TRP A 130 3.36 15.34 -6.13
C TRP A 130 2.14 15.13 -5.23
N LEU A 131 1.15 14.36 -5.69
CA LEU A 131 0.00 13.99 -4.86
C LEU A 131 0.43 13.15 -3.64
N ALA A 132 1.33 12.18 -3.83
CA ALA A 132 1.89 11.38 -2.74
C ALA A 132 2.70 12.25 -1.75
N LEU A 133 3.44 13.25 -2.22
CA LEU A 133 4.14 14.22 -1.38
C LEU A 133 3.17 15.07 -0.56
N ALA A 134 2.10 15.58 -1.18
CA ALA A 134 1.07 16.33 -0.48
C ALA A 134 0.40 15.47 0.61
N ALA A 135 0.07 14.22 0.30
CA ALA A 135 -0.47 13.26 1.26
C ALA A 135 0.51 12.98 2.41
N ALA A 136 1.81 12.83 2.12
CA ALA A 136 2.85 12.63 3.12
C ALA A 136 2.97 13.83 4.07
N VAL A 137 2.97 15.06 3.54
CA VAL A 137 3.01 16.29 4.35
C VAL A 137 1.78 16.40 5.25
N ALA A 138 0.59 16.16 4.70
CA ALA A 138 -0.64 16.18 5.48
C ALA A 138 -0.61 15.13 6.61
N ALA A 139 -0.23 13.88 6.29
CA ALA A 139 -0.11 12.80 7.26
C ALA A 139 0.92 13.12 8.37
N GLY A 140 2.07 13.69 8.02
CA GLY A 140 3.08 14.14 8.98
C GLY A 140 2.56 15.25 9.89
N GLY A 141 1.85 16.24 9.33
CA GLY A 141 1.22 17.30 10.11
C GLY A 141 0.19 16.77 11.10
N VAL A 142 -0.67 15.83 10.66
CA VAL A 142 -1.64 15.17 11.55
C VAL A 142 -0.92 14.37 12.63
N GLY A 143 0.08 13.55 12.27
CA GLY A 143 0.86 12.74 13.22
C GLY A 143 1.54 13.58 14.30
N ILE A 144 2.26 14.64 13.92
CA ILE A 144 2.91 15.56 14.87
C ILE A 144 1.86 16.23 15.76
N SER A 145 0.75 16.70 15.19
CA SER A 145 -0.32 17.35 15.96
C SER A 145 -0.96 16.41 16.98
N ALA A 146 -1.12 15.13 16.63
CA ALA A 146 -1.66 14.10 17.50
C ALA A 146 -0.71 13.85 18.69
N ILE A 147 0.59 13.69 18.43
CA ILE A 147 1.61 13.52 19.48
C ILE A 147 1.61 14.71 20.45
N VAL A 148 1.59 15.94 19.93
CA VAL A 148 1.62 17.16 20.77
C VAL A 148 0.35 17.28 21.60
N ARG A 149 -0.82 16.92 21.06
CA ARG A 149 -2.09 16.94 21.79
C ARG A 149 -2.14 15.87 22.87
N ASP A 150 -1.72 14.65 22.55
CA ASP A 150 -1.67 13.52 23.48
C ASP A 150 -0.68 13.79 24.64
N ALA A 151 0.49 14.35 24.34
CA ALA A 151 1.48 14.74 25.35
C ALA A 151 1.00 15.85 26.30
N ARG A 152 -0.02 16.63 25.90
CA ARG A 152 -0.64 17.69 26.70
C ARG A 152 -1.96 17.24 27.35
N ALA A 153 -2.45 16.05 27.03
CA ALA A 153 -3.68 15.53 27.57
C ALA A 153 -3.50 15.09 29.03
N VAL A 154 -4.58 15.13 29.80
CA VAL A 154 -4.59 14.61 31.19
C VAL A 154 -4.42 13.09 31.20
N HIS A 155 -4.91 12.42 30.15
CA HIS A 155 -4.77 10.99 29.96
C HIS A 155 -3.93 10.74 28.71
N PHE A 156 -2.78 10.12 28.91
CA PHE A 156 -1.86 9.77 27.84
C PHE A 156 -2.31 8.46 27.18
N GLU A 157 -2.51 8.50 25.86
CA GLU A 157 -2.94 7.38 25.05
C GLU A 157 -1.77 6.83 24.23
N GLY A 158 -1.06 5.82 24.78
CA GLY A 158 0.16 5.30 24.16
C GLY A 158 0.01 4.82 22.70
N PHE A 159 -1.19 4.40 22.28
CA PHE A 159 -1.45 4.05 20.88
C PHE A 159 -1.48 5.28 19.96
N VAL A 160 -1.94 6.44 20.44
CA VAL A 160 -1.92 7.71 19.70
C VAL A 160 -0.48 8.15 19.47
N LEU A 161 0.39 8.05 20.49
CA LEU A 161 1.82 8.31 20.33
C LEU A 161 2.45 7.38 19.28
N LEU A 162 2.13 6.09 19.33
CA LEU A 162 2.71 5.09 18.43
C LEU A 162 2.28 5.31 16.96
N ILE A 163 0.98 5.54 16.72
CA ILE A 163 0.44 5.81 15.39
C ILE A 163 0.93 7.17 14.86
N GLY A 164 0.91 8.21 15.71
CA GLY A 164 1.41 9.54 15.36
C GLY A 164 2.90 9.52 14.99
N SER A 165 3.71 8.73 15.71
CA SER A 165 5.13 8.54 15.40
C SER A 165 5.32 7.81 14.07
N ALA A 166 4.54 6.75 13.82
CA ALA A 166 4.58 6.03 12.55
C ALA A 166 4.20 6.91 11.36
N LEU A 167 3.16 7.74 11.48
CA LEU A 167 2.78 8.73 10.45
C LEU A 167 3.90 9.76 10.21
N SER A 168 4.54 10.25 11.27
CA SER A 168 5.64 11.21 11.17
C SER A 168 6.87 10.61 10.47
N ILE A 169 7.23 9.38 10.85
CA ILE A 169 8.33 8.64 10.22
C ILE A 169 7.99 8.34 8.75
N GLN A 170 6.78 7.85 8.47
CA GLN A 170 6.32 7.61 7.10
C GLN A 170 6.41 8.89 6.26
N ALA A 171 5.97 10.03 6.79
CA ALA A 171 6.03 11.31 6.09
C ALA A 171 7.48 11.71 5.74
N ALA A 172 8.38 11.63 6.73
CA ALA A 172 9.80 11.94 6.51
C ALA A 172 10.45 11.00 5.48
N LEU A 173 10.18 9.70 5.58
CA LEU A 173 10.67 8.69 4.62
C LEU A 173 10.08 8.91 3.23
N SER A 174 8.79 9.27 3.14
CA SER A 174 8.12 9.54 1.86
C SER A 174 8.74 10.75 1.17
N ILE A 175 8.95 11.84 1.90
CA ILE A 175 9.63 13.03 1.38
C ILE A 175 11.04 12.66 0.93
N TRP A 176 11.79 11.93 1.75
CA TRP A 176 13.14 11.52 1.40
C TRP A 176 13.19 10.69 0.10
N VAL A 177 12.37 9.63 0.03
CA VAL A 177 12.35 8.71 -1.11
C VAL A 177 11.77 9.36 -2.36
N LEU A 178 10.77 10.25 -2.24
CA LEU A 178 10.13 10.86 -3.41
C LEU A 178 10.87 12.08 -3.93
N VAL A 179 11.60 12.81 -3.09
CA VAL A 179 12.40 13.99 -3.51
C VAL A 179 13.79 13.58 -3.98
N PHE A 180 14.51 12.76 -3.20
CA PHE A 180 15.93 12.47 -3.46
C PHE A 180 16.17 11.29 -4.39
N ARG A 181 15.14 10.54 -4.78
CA ARG A 181 15.33 9.46 -5.76
C ARG A 181 15.61 10.09 -7.13
N PRO A 182 16.82 9.92 -7.70
CA PRO A 182 17.18 10.54 -8.96
C PRO A 182 16.17 10.13 -10.03
N ARG A 183 15.76 11.09 -10.85
CA ARG A 183 15.05 10.81 -12.11
C ARG A 183 15.94 9.81 -12.84
N ARG A 184 15.52 8.55 -12.89
CA ARG A 184 16.19 7.57 -13.75
C ARG A 184 15.94 8.07 -15.16
N GLU A 185 16.93 8.77 -15.70
CA GLU A 185 16.92 9.27 -17.07
C GLU A 185 16.57 8.08 -17.96
N ARG A 186 15.44 8.21 -18.66
CA ARG A 186 15.08 7.29 -19.73
C ARG A 186 16.02 7.64 -20.89
N THR A 187 17.16 6.95 -20.95
CA THR A 187 17.87 6.72 -22.22
C THR A 187 17.35 5.44 -22.83
#